data_AF-B1M9I5-F1
#
_entry.id   AF-B1M9I5-F1
#
_cell.length_a   1.000
_cell.length_b   1.000
_cell.length_c   1.000
_cell.angle_alpha   90.00
_cell.angle_beta   90.00
_cell.angle_gamma   90.00
#
_symmetry.space_group_name_H-M   'P 1'
#
loop_
_entity.id
_entity.type
_entity.pdbx_description
1 polymer ?
#
loop_
_entity_poly.entity_id
_entity_poly.type
_entity_poly.pdbx_seq_one_letter_code
_entity_poly.pdbx_strand_id
1 'polypeptide(L)' 'MKRAPFRITICINGDRRILLATTEREAALKAESVLRRYDTSPGGAGFVIEASDFQARARLAAYLADVALETEAA' A
#
# COMPACT_ATOMS: atom_id res chain seq x y z
N MET A 1 -1.70 -11.75 21.20
CA MET A 1 -1.95 -10.70 20.18
C MET A 1 -2.11 -11.38 18.82
N LYS A 2 -3.28 -11.31 18.18
CA LYS A 2 -3.42 -11.79 16.79
C LYS A 2 -2.55 -10.89 15.90
N ARG A 3 -1.54 -11.45 15.25
CA ARG A 3 -0.72 -10.74 14.27
C ARG A 3 -1.65 -10.37 13.11
N ALA A 4 -1.73 -9.10 12.74
CA ALA A 4 -2.51 -8.69 11.57
C ALA A 4 -1.95 -9.41 10.34
N PRO A 5 -2.77 -10.18 9.58
CA PRO A 5 -2.30 -10.99 8.46
C PRO A 5 -1.76 -10.16 7.29
N PHE A 6 -2.11 -8.87 7.23
CA PHE A 6 -1.60 -7.92 6.25
C PHE A 6 -0.85 -6.79 6.93
N ARG A 7 0.37 -6.55 6.48
CA ARG A 7 1.20 -5.42 6.87
C ARG A 7 1.76 -4.77 5.61
N ILE A 8 1.47 -3.49 5.41
CA ILE A 8 1.94 -2.72 4.26
C ILE A 8 2.83 -1.61 4.77
N THR A 9 4.06 -1.55 4.28
CA THR A 9 4.93 -0.40 4.45
C THR A 9 4.81 0.46 3.20
N ILE A 10 4.52 1.75 3.37
CA ILE A 10 4.54 2.74 2.29
C ILE A 10 5.68 3.72 2.58
N CYS A 11 6.51 4.00 1.59
CA CYS A 11 7.62 4.94 1.62
C CYS A 11 7.33 6.07 0.62
N ILE A 12 7.12 7.29 1.11
CA ILE A 12 6.81 8.47 0.30
C ILE A 12 7.70 9.62 0.79
N ASN A 13 8.49 10.23 -0.11
CA ASN A 13 9.33 11.41 0.21
C ASN A 13 10.23 11.25 1.45
N GLY A 14 10.73 10.04 1.70
CA GLY A 14 11.54 9.73 2.89
C GLY A 14 10.72 9.39 4.17
N ASP A 15 9.42 9.65 4.17
CA ASP A 15 8.52 9.23 5.23
C ASP A 15 8.11 7.77 5.06
N ARG A 16 7.99 7.08 6.20
CA ARG A 16 7.55 5.68 6.27
C ARG A 16 6.24 5.56 7.03
N ARG A 17 5.24 4.94 6.40
CA ARG A 17 3.96 4.59 7.04
C ARG A 17 3.81 3.08 7.08
N ILE A 18 3.35 2.56 8.21
CA ILE A 18 3.05 1.14 8.39
C ILE A 18 1.55 0.99 8.60
N LEU A 19 0.92 0.20 7.74
CA LEU A 19 -0.49 -0.11 7.77
C LEU A 19 -0.68 -1.56 8.18
N LEU A 20 -1.57 -1.79 9.13
CA LEU A 20 -1.99 -3.13 9.56
C LEU A 20 -3.45 -3.33 9.20
N ALA A 21 -3.76 -4.51 8.69
CA ALA A 21 -5.11 -4.88 8.29
C ALA A 21 -5.38 -6.37 8.56
N THR A 22 -6.64 -6.64 8.84
CA THR A 22 -7.16 -8.00 9.13
C THR A 22 -7.71 -8.68 7.89
N THR A 23 -8.02 -7.91 6.84
CA THR A 23 -8.54 -8.39 5.56
C THR A 23 -7.82 -7.75 4.40
N GLU A 24 -7.84 -8.41 3.24
CA GLU A 24 -7.28 -7.88 1.98
C GLU A 24 -7.95 -6.54 1.61
N ARG A 25 -9.28 -6.47 1.70
CA ARG A 25 -10.04 -5.24 1.38
C ARG A 25 -9.66 -4.07 2.29
N GLU A 26 -9.52 -4.32 3.59
CA GLU A 26 -9.08 -3.28 4.53
C GLU A 26 -7.65 -2.81 4.21
N ALA A 27 -6.77 -3.73 3.85
CA ALA A 27 -5.40 -3.41 3.47
C ALA A 27 -5.35 -2.51 2.24
N ALA A 28 -6.13 -2.86 1.20
CA ALA A 28 -6.25 -2.08 -0.04
C ALA A 28 -6.75 -0.65 0.24
N LEU A 29 -7.87 -0.50 0.94
CA LEU A 29 -8.47 0.82 1.20
C LEU A 29 -7.57 1.72 2.05
N LYS A 30 -6.90 1.16 3.07
CA LYS A 30 -5.96 1.94 3.89
C LYS A 30 -4.76 2.41 3.07
N ALA A 31 -4.19 1.53 2.24
CA ALA A 31 -3.03 1.84 1.43
C ALA A 31 -3.35 2.86 0.35
N GLU A 32 -4.46 2.69 -0.36
CA GLU A 32 -4.95 3.65 -1.34
C GLU A 32 -5.23 5.03 -0.72
N SER A 33 -5.88 5.07 0.45
CA SER A 33 -6.14 6.36 1.13
C SER A 33 -4.85 7.07 1.51
N VAL A 34 -3.76 6.33 1.78
CA VAL A 34 -2.44 6.93 1.96
C VAL A 34 -1.92 7.44 0.62
N LEU A 35 -1.85 6.60 -0.41
CA LEU A 35 -1.31 6.98 -1.72
C LEU A 35 -1.99 8.23 -2.30
N ARG A 36 -3.33 8.30 -2.27
CA ARG A 36 -4.10 9.43 -2.81
C ARG A 36 -4.00 10.73 -2.00
N ARG A 37 -3.48 10.69 -0.77
CA ARG A 37 -3.34 11.89 0.09
C ARG A 37 -2.01 12.59 -0.07
N TYR A 38 -0.98 11.91 -0.57
CA TYR A 38 0.30 12.54 -0.77
C TYR A 38 0.40 12.94 -2.23
N ASP A 39 0.57 14.24 -2.48
CA ASP A 39 1.10 14.74 -3.74
C ASP A 39 2.45 14.04 -3.93
N THR A 40 2.47 13.03 -4.79
CA THR A 40 3.70 12.34 -5.16
C THR A 40 4.54 13.32 -5.94
N SER A 41 5.41 14.05 -5.24
CA SER A 41 6.54 14.70 -5.88
C SER A 41 7.26 13.71 -6.80
N PRO A 42 7.82 14.17 -7.94
CA PRO A 42 8.45 13.29 -8.91
C PRO A 42 9.55 12.47 -8.22
N GLY A 43 9.36 11.14 -8.21
CA GLY A 43 10.14 10.20 -7.39
C GLY A 43 9.39 8.94 -6.98
N GLY A 44 8.05 8.96 -7.04
CA GLY A 44 7.16 7.81 -6.95
C GLY A 44 7.01 7.23 -5.54
N ALA A 45 5.78 6.86 -5.17
CA ALA A 45 5.53 6.16 -3.91
C ALA A 45 6.01 4.70 -4.00
N GLY A 46 6.89 4.28 -3.09
CA GLY A 46 7.30 2.88 -2.96
C GLY A 46 6.48 2.15 -1.90
N PHE A 47 6.23 0.85 -2.06
CA PHE A 47 5.57 0.06 -1.02
C PHE A 47 6.09 -1.39 -0.92
N VAL A 48 6.01 -1.95 0.29
CA VAL A 48 6.33 -3.34 0.62
C VAL A 48 5.13 -3.97 1.29
N ILE A 49 4.70 -5.12 0.80
CA ILE A 49 3.54 -5.86 1.34
C ILE A 49 4.03 -7.16 1.99
N GLU A 50 3.75 -7.29 3.27
CA GLU A 50 3.97 -8.50 4.07
C GLU A 50 2.60 -9.15 4.34
N ALA A 51 2.37 -10.33 3.76
CA ALA A 51 1.18 -11.14 4.03
C ALA A 51 1.52 -12.62 3.94
N SER A 52 0.84 -13.46 4.74
CA SER A 52 1.04 -14.91 4.73
C SER A 52 0.46 -15.59 3.49
N ASP A 53 -0.59 -14.99 2.90
CA ASP A 53 -1.19 -15.45 1.66
C ASP A 53 -0.48 -14.78 0.46
N PHE A 54 0.21 -15.60 -0.33
CA PHE A 54 0.93 -15.15 -1.51
C PHE A 54 0.01 -14.57 -2.60
N GLN A 55 -1.17 -15.16 -2.81
CA GLN A 55 -2.10 -14.68 -3.84
C GLN A 55 -2.71 -13.35 -3.43
N ALA A 56 -3.12 -13.22 -2.17
CA ALA A 56 -3.61 -11.95 -1.64
C ALA A 56 -2.53 -10.86 -1.71
N ARG A 57 -1.26 -11.21 -1.41
CA ARG A 57 -0.12 -10.29 -1.58
C ARG A 57 0.04 -9.84 -3.03
N ALA A 58 -0.06 -10.76 -3.99
CA ALA A 58 0.09 -10.44 -5.41
C ALA A 58 -1.04 -9.54 -5.91
N ARG A 59 -2.30 -9.82 -5.53
CA ARG A 59 -3.44 -8.96 -5.88
C ARG A 59 -3.31 -7.55 -5.29
N LEU A 60 -2.91 -7.45 -4.03
CA LEU A 60 -2.64 -6.16 -3.40
C LEU A 60 -1.50 -5.40 -4.08
N ALA A 61 -0.43 -6.09 -4.49
CA ALA A 61 0.68 -5.46 -5.19
C ALA A 61 0.27 -4.88 -6.55
N ALA A 62 -0.48 -5.66 -7.34
CA ALA A 62 -1.02 -5.20 -8.63
C ALA A 62 -1.95 -4.00 -8.44
N TYR A 63 -2.91 -4.10 -7.52
CA TYR A 63 -3.85 -3.03 -7.22
C TYR A 63 -3.16 -1.72 -6.82
N LEU A 64 -2.17 -1.78 -5.92
CA LEU A 64 -1.49 -0.58 -5.45
C LEU A 64 -0.52 0.00 -6.48
N ALA A 65 0.00 -0.81 -7.39
CA ALA A 65 0.78 -0.32 -8.52
C ALA A 65 -0.10 0.49 -9.47
N ASP A 66 -1.31 0.02 -9.77
CA ASP A 66 -2.28 0.74 -10.59
C ASP A 66 -2.67 2.07 -9.94
N VAL A 67 -2.99 2.06 -8.63
CA VAL A 67 -3.32 3.28 -7.87
C VAL A 67 -2.16 4.29 -7.86
N ALA A 68 -0.92 3.83 -7.69
CA ALA A 68 0.24 4.70 -7.70
C ALA A 68 0.41 5.38 -9.08
N LEU A 69 0.23 4.62 -10.17
CA LEU A 69 0.31 5.14 -11.53
C LEU A 69 -0.80 6.16 -11.83
N GLU A 70 -2.03 5.91 -11.36
CA GLU A 70 -3.14 6.87 -11.46
C GLU A 70 -2.83 8.19 -10.75
N THR A 71 -2.11 8.12 -9.63
CA THR A 71 -1.82 9.30 -8.78
C THR A 71 -0.64 10.11 -9.33
N GLU A 72 0.33 9.47 -10.00
CA GLU A 72 1.42 10.18 -10.70
C GLU A 72 0.95 10.90 -11.97
N ALA A 73 -0.13 10.44 -12.59
CA ALA A 73 -0.71 11.02 -13.80
C ALA A 73 -1.70 12.17 -13.55
N ALA A 74 -2.04 12.45 -12.29
CA ALA A 74 -3.01 13.47 -11.87
C ALA A 74 -2.36 14.81 -11.55
#